data_AF-A0A2U8FV24-F1
#
_entry.id   AF-A0A2U8FV24-F1
#
_cell.length_a   1.000
_cell.length_b   1.000
_cell.length_c   1.000
_cell.angle_alpha   90.00
_cell.angle_beta   90.00
_cell.angle_gamma   90.00
#
_symmetry.space_group_name_H-M   'P 1'
#
loop_
_entity.id
_entity.type
_entity.pdbx_description
1 polymer ?
#
loop_
_entity_poly.entity_id
_entity_poly.type
_entity_poly.pdbx_seq_one_letter_code
_entity_poly.pdbx_strand_id
1 'polypeptide(L)' 'MKLGLFIALAVAVLWGALAIAQLWWAPLDAPTFLKVSVTAAILEGLVVVVTLAVREYLSDRRLKRDGFIDG' A
#
# COMPACT_ATOMS: atom_id res chain seq x y z
N MET A 1 -5.66 -3.35 10.77
CA MET A 1 -5.57 -4.12 9.50
C MET A 1 -6.49 -3.57 8.42
N LYS A 2 -7.80 -3.41 8.66
CA LYS A 2 -8.75 -2.93 7.63
C LYS A 2 -8.35 -1.56 7.05
N LEU A 3 -7.91 -0.62 7.88
CA LEU A 3 -7.52 0.73 7.42
C LEU A 3 -6.33 0.71 6.43
N GLY A 4 -5.25 -0.02 6.74
CA GLY A 4 -4.09 -0.13 5.85
C GLY A 4 -4.44 -0.77 4.50
N LEU A 5 -5.30 -1.79 4.53
CA LEU A 5 -5.83 -2.42 3.31
C LEU A 5 -6.67 -1.42 2.50
N PHE A 6 -7.57 -0.68 3.14
CA PHE A 6 -8.38 0.33 2.44
C PHE A 6 -7.53 1.45 1.82
N ILE A 7 -6.48 1.90 2.52
CA ILE A 7 -5.57 2.92 2.01
C ILE A 7 -4.79 2.40 0.80
N ALA A 8 -4.23 1.19 0.88
CA ALA A 8 -3.54 0.57 -0.25
C ALA A 8 -4.46 0.45 -1.47
N LEU A 9 -5.69 -0.04 -1.25
CA LEU A 9 -6.65 -0.25 -2.31
C LEU A 9 -7.09 1.07 -2.96
N ALA A 10 -7.28 2.12 -2.16
CA ALA A 10 -7.61 3.45 -2.67
C ALA A 10 -6.47 4.02 -3.52
N VAL A 11 -5.22 3.91 -3.06
CA VAL A 11 -4.05 4.37 -3.83
C VAL A 11 -3.93 3.61 -5.16
N ALA A 12 -4.09 2.29 -5.13
CA ALA A 12 -4.03 1.44 -6.32
C ALA A 12 -5.13 1.81 -7.35
N VAL A 13 -6.37 1.99 -6.88
CA VAL A 13 -7.51 2.35 -7.73
C VAL A 13 -7.33 3.74 -8.33
N LEU A 14 -6.89 4.72 -7.53
CA LEU A 14 -6.65 6.09 -8.00
C LEU A 14 -5.51 6.14 -9.02
N TRP A 15 -4.41 5.44 -8.76
CA TRP A 15 -3.30 5.35 -9.71
C TRP A 15 -3.72 4.64 -11.01
N GLY A 16 -4.47 3.54 -10.92
CA GLY A 16 -4.99 2.83 -12.08
C GLY A 16 -5.93 3.70 -12.93
N ALA A 17 -6.83 4.47 -12.29
CA ALA A 17 -7.69 5.42 -12.98
C ALA A 17 -6.88 6.51 -13.71
N LEU A 18 -5.83 7.04 -13.05
CA LEU A 18 -4.94 8.02 -13.65
C LEU A 18 -4.15 7.44 -14.84
N ALA A 19 -3.66 6.20 -14.73
CA ALA A 19 -2.94 5.53 -15.81
C ALA A 19 -3.83 5.28 -17.04
N ILE A 20 -5.10 4.90 -16.82
CA ILE A 20 -6.09 4.79 -17.89
C ILE A 20 -6.32 6.17 -18.52
N ALA A 21 -6.55 7.21 -17.72
CA ALA A 21 -6.73 8.56 -18.24
C ALA A 21 -5.51 9.05 -19.05
N GLN A 22 -4.31 8.66 -18.63
CA GLN A 22 -3.05 8.97 -19.33
C GLN A 22 -2.98 8.37 -20.73
N LEU A 23 -3.54 7.18 -20.96
CA LEU A 23 -3.52 6.53 -22.29
C LEU A 23 -4.39 7.25 -23.32
N TRP A 24 -5.54 7.80 -22.90
CA TRP A 24 -6.53 8.36 -23.82
C TRP A 24 -6.44 9.88 -23.97
N TRP A 25 -6.12 10.59 -22.88
CA TRP A 25 -6.11 12.06 -22.85
C TRP A 25 -4.74 12.66 -22.66
N ALA A 26 -3.75 11.88 -22.22
CA ALA A 26 -2.41 12.34 -21.86
C ALA A 26 -2.42 13.66 -21.04
N PRO A 27 -3.20 13.76 -19.93
CA PRO A 27 -3.30 14.97 -19.11
C PRO A 27 -1.96 15.39 -18.48
N LEU A 28 -0.99 14.48 -18.36
CA LEU A 28 0.33 14.75 -17.79
C LEU A 28 1.43 14.59 -18.85
N ASP A 29 2.47 15.39 -18.72
CA ASP A 29 3.72 15.21 -19.46
C ASP A 29 4.47 13.95 -18.97
N ALA A 30 5.21 13.31 -19.88
CA ALA A 30 5.93 12.06 -19.62
C ALA A 30 6.79 12.07 -18.33
N PRO A 31 7.60 13.12 -18.04
CA PRO A 31 8.40 13.13 -16.82
C PRO A 31 7.54 13.27 -15.56
N THR A 32 6.41 13.98 -15.61
CA THR A 32 5.50 14.12 -14.47
C THR A 32 4.76 12.82 -14.20
N PHE A 33 4.25 12.16 -15.25
CA PHE A 33 3.60 10.86 -15.11
C PHE A 33 4.54 9.80 -14.50
N LEU A 34 5.81 9.81 -14.91
CA LEU A 34 6.82 8.90 -14.35
C LEU A 34 7.07 9.20 -12.87
N LYS A 35 7.22 10.47 -12.48
CA LYS A 35 7.37 10.86 -11.07
C LYS A 35 6.17 10.40 -10.23
N VAL A 36 4.95 10.68 -10.69
CA VAL A 36 3.72 10.28 -10.00
C VAL A 36 3.63 8.76 -9.86
N SER A 37 3.99 8.01 -10.91
CA SER A 37 3.96 6.54 -10.88
C SER A 37 4.98 5.96 -9.91
N VAL A 38 6.20 6.51 -9.87
CA VAL A 38 7.21 6.11 -8.89
C VAL A 38 6.75 6.41 -7.47
N THR A 39 6.16 7.59 -7.23
CA THR A 39 5.61 7.93 -5.91
C THR A 39 4.48 6.99 -5.48
N ALA A 40 3.56 6.65 -6.38
CA ALA A 40 2.49 5.70 -6.11
C ALA A 40 3.05 4.31 -5.74
N ALA A 41 4.02 3.81 -6.51
CA ALA A 41 4.68 2.53 -6.23
C ALA A 41 5.38 2.51 -4.86
N ILE A 42 6.07 3.59 -4.49
CA ILE A 42 6.71 3.71 -3.16
C ILE A 42 5.68 3.70 -2.04
N LEU A 43 4.59 4.47 -2.19
CA LEU A 43 3.51 4.51 -1.20
C LEU A 43 2.88 3.13 -1.02
N GLU A 44 2.63 2.42 -2.11
CA GLU A 44 2.02 1.10 -2.07
C GLU A 44 2.94 0.08 -1.39
N GLY A 45 4.24 0.11 -1.71
CA GLY A 45 5.26 -0.69 -1.03
C GLY A 45 5.32 -0.40 0.49
N LEU A 46 5.31 0.87 0.88
CA LEU A 46 5.32 1.27 2.30
C LEU A 46 4.08 0.77 3.04
N VAL A 47 2.89 0.91 2.45
CA VAL A 47 1.65 0.45 3.08
C VAL A 47 1.68 -1.07 3.27
N VAL A 48 2.20 -1.83 2.29
CA VAL A 48 2.37 -3.28 2.42
C VAL A 48 3.34 -3.62 3.55
N VAL A 49 4.53 -3.00 3.57
CA VAL A 49 5.55 -3.25 4.61
C VAL A 49 5.01 -2.95 6.00
N VAL A 50 4.35 -1.79 6.19
CA VAL A 50 3.75 -1.42 7.47
C VAL A 50 2.63 -2.39 7.86
N THR A 51 1.79 -2.79 6.89
CA THR A 51 0.70 -3.72 7.16
C THR A 51 1.22 -5.10 7.57
N LEU A 52 2.29 -5.58 6.94
CA LEU A 52 2.96 -6.82 7.31
C LEU A 52 3.61 -6.72 8.69
N ALA A 53 4.33 -5.64 8.99
CA ALA A 53 4.94 -5.43 10.30
C ALA A 53 3.90 -5.38 11.43
N VAL A 54 2.77 -4.68 11.21
CA VAL A 54 1.66 -4.64 12.17
C VAL A 54 1.00 -6.00 12.32
N ARG A 55 0.87 -6.77 11.23
CA ARG A 55 0.33 -8.14 11.26
C ARG A 55 1.22 -9.06 12.08
N GLU A 56 2.52 -9.01 11.86
CA GLU A 56 3.51 -9.80 12.59
C GLU A 56 3.46 -9.46 14.08
N TYR A 57 3.49 -8.18 14.42
CA TYR A 57 3.41 -7.71 15.81
C TYR A 57 2.15 -8.18 16.53
N LEU A 58 0.99 -8.11 15.86
CA LEU A 58 -0.28 -8.58 16.42
C LEU A 58 -0.31 -10.11 16.55
N SER A 59 0.29 -10.83 15.61
CA SER A 59 0.45 -12.29 15.67
C SER A 59 1.29 -12.69 16.87
N ASP A 60 2.45 -12.07 17.08
CA ASP A 60 3.33 -12.32 18.22
C ASP A 60 2.63 -12.07 19.55
N ARG A 61 1.92 -10.93 19.67
CA ARG A 61 1.11 -10.61 20.85
C ARG A 61 0.04 -11.66 21.11
N ARG A 62 -0.62 -12.16 20.05
CA ARG A 62 -1.65 -13.20 20.16
C ARG A 62 -1.05 -14.53 20.61
N LEU A 63 0.08 -14.94 20.05
CA LEU A 63 0.76 -16.20 20.40
C LEU A 63 1.29 -16.19 21.84
N LYS A 64 1.80 -15.06 22.33
CA LYS A 64 2.16 -14.87 23.75
C LYS A 64 0.95 -14.99 24.67
N ARG A 65 -0.17 -14.34 24.31
CA ARG A 65 -1.41 -14.40 25.09
C ARG A 65 -2.00 -15.81 25.14
N ASP A 66 -1.93 -16.53 24.02
CA ASP A 66 -2.49 -17.86 23.89
C ASP A 66 -1.54 -18.94 24.47
N GLY A 67 -0.42 -18.55 25.11
CA GLY A 67 0.49 -19.42 25.86
C GLY A 67 1.38 -20.33 25.00
N PHE A 68 1.43 -20.09 23.68
CA PHE A 68 2.23 -20.89 22.75
C PHE A 68 3.72 -20.53 22.75
N ILE A 69 4.05 -19.33 23.21
CA ILE A 69 5.42 -18.82 23.33
C ILE A 69 5.55 -18.07 24.64
N ASP A 70 6.55 -18.45 25.44
CA ASP A 70 6.87 -17.77 26.70
C ASP A 70 7.41 -16.37 26.40
N GLY A 71 6.93 -15.39 27.17
CA GLY A 71 7.38 -14.01 27.16
C GLY A 71 7.75 -13.57 28.56
#